data_AF-A0A931MH98-F1
#
_entry.id   AF-A0A931MH98-F1
#
_cell.length_a   1.000
_cell.length_b   1.000
_cell.length_c   1.000
_cell.angle_alpha   90.00
_cell.angle_beta   90.00
_cell.angle_gamma   90.00
#
_symmetry.space_group_name_H-M   'P 1'
#
loop_
_entity.id
_entity.type
_entity.pdbx_description
1 polymer ?
#
loop_
_entity_poly.entity_id
_entity_poly.type
_entity_poly.pdbx_seq_one_letter_code
_entity_poly.pdbx_strand_id
1 'polypeptide(L)'
;MFIFMCIRTFAQKPWVSTLAYAAIVAFLSACSTSALIQKNDPAFSEAQQRLERTAKMVDELKSPSPERTLFLQAESFYRYRYEPPPRGAASYIAEGAAAITDFPGFQSLAGSFDLFDLRYRAPDSAVQLWESLLTHYPQTTLKPFTLYRLGWAYRSVGAKGLPRQSPDTAFDELIKDQPASTLAALAQEAKTVPWKSKKTATARSLTPGLGQMYVGETRNGLIRLGVAIAALVAVVVPIYTAAHGGDELTWNHDWPLLATGVGGLIVLSFDYTSSYEDVMRGVVQWNERAEADFNRTHPMAP
;
A
#
# COMPACT_ATOMS: atom_id res chain seq x y z
N MET A 1 26.82 -61.38 5.20
CA MET A 1 25.53 -61.50 4.50
C MET A 1 24.39 -60.95 5.37
N PHE A 2 24.42 -59.67 5.78
CA PHE A 2 23.32 -59.05 6.55
C PHE A 2 23.25 -57.50 6.50
N ILE A 3 24.10 -56.82 5.72
CA ILE A 3 24.16 -55.34 5.66
C ILE A 3 23.57 -54.75 4.36
N PHE A 4 23.26 -55.58 3.35
CA PHE A 4 22.79 -55.10 2.04
C PHE A 4 21.26 -55.03 1.87
N MET A 5 20.48 -55.28 2.93
CA MET A 5 19.02 -55.47 2.83
C MET A 5 18.18 -54.40 3.53
N CYS A 6 18.77 -53.25 3.92
CA CYS A 6 18.05 -52.12 4.54
C CYS A 6 17.93 -50.87 3.66
N ILE A 7 18.48 -50.84 2.45
CA ILE A 7 18.50 -49.62 1.60
C ILE A 7 17.45 -49.67 0.48
N ARG A 8 16.80 -50.80 0.21
CA ARG A 8 15.87 -50.94 -0.94
C ARG A 8 14.40 -50.56 -0.68
N THR A 9 14.02 -50.21 0.55
CA THR A 9 12.62 -49.88 0.90
C THR A 9 12.32 -48.38 1.07
N PHE A 10 13.29 -47.50 0.77
CA PHE A 10 13.04 -46.04 0.76
C PHE A 10 12.74 -45.47 -0.64
N ALA A 11 12.77 -46.29 -1.70
CA ALA A 11 12.72 -45.81 -3.08
C ALA A 11 11.31 -45.71 -3.72
N GLN A 12 10.22 -45.95 -2.97
CA GLN A 12 8.85 -45.91 -3.53
C GLN A 12 7.82 -45.26 -2.60
N LYS A 13 8.16 -44.15 -1.95
CA LYS A 13 7.12 -43.27 -1.39
C LYS A 13 6.76 -42.20 -2.43
N PRO A 14 5.51 -42.18 -2.97
CA PRO A 14 5.08 -41.22 -3.99
C PRO A 14 5.14 -39.75 -3.53
N TRP A 15 5.48 -39.52 -2.27
CA TRP A 15 5.49 -38.24 -1.57
C TRP A 15 6.82 -37.52 -1.81
N VAL A 16 7.90 -38.27 -2.08
CA VAL A 16 9.24 -37.72 -2.38
C VAL A 16 9.25 -37.08 -3.77
N SER A 17 8.53 -37.67 -4.74
CA SER A 17 8.36 -37.11 -6.09
C SER A 17 7.50 -35.85 -6.11
N THR A 18 6.44 -35.76 -5.30
CA THR A 18 5.61 -34.55 -5.21
C THR A 18 6.32 -33.41 -4.49
N LEU A 19 7.09 -33.70 -3.44
CA LEU A 19 7.94 -32.68 -2.79
C LEU A 19 9.04 -32.16 -3.71
N ALA A 20 9.69 -33.04 -4.49
CA ALA A 20 10.68 -32.63 -5.48
C ALA A 20 10.08 -31.78 -6.60
N TYR A 21 8.89 -32.14 -7.11
CA TYR A 21 8.18 -31.33 -8.10
C TYR A 21 7.73 -29.97 -7.54
N ALA A 22 7.20 -29.93 -6.32
CA ALA A 22 6.83 -28.69 -5.66
C ALA A 22 8.04 -27.77 -5.44
N ALA A 23 9.19 -28.34 -5.05
CA ALA A 23 10.44 -27.60 -4.89
C ALA A 23 10.95 -27.04 -6.23
N ILE A 24 10.89 -27.81 -7.32
CA ILE A 24 11.31 -27.36 -8.65
C ILE A 24 10.38 -26.26 -9.20
N VAL A 25 9.06 -26.38 -9.01
CA VAL A 25 8.10 -25.34 -9.40
C VAL A 25 8.31 -24.06 -8.59
N ALA A 26 8.59 -24.18 -7.28
CA ALA A 26 8.94 -23.03 -6.45
C ALA A 26 10.25 -22.36 -6.90
N PHE A 27 11.26 -23.13 -7.30
CA PHE A 27 12.54 -22.61 -7.78
C PHE A 27 12.44 -21.91 -9.15
N LEU A 28 11.63 -22.44 -10.07
CA LEU A 28 11.39 -21.85 -11.39
C LEU A 28 10.51 -20.59 -11.33
N SER A 29 9.74 -20.43 -10.24
CA SER A 29 8.94 -19.22 -9.98
C SER A 29 9.75 -18.09 -9.30
N ALA A 30 10.98 -18.38 -8.87
CA ALA A 30 11.83 -17.47 -8.10
C ALA A 30 12.77 -16.62 -8.97
N CYS A 31 12.54 -16.53 -10.29
CA CYS A 31 13.20 -15.54 -11.14
C CYS A 31 12.77 -14.14 -10.68
N SER A 32 13.54 -13.60 -9.73
CA SER A 32 13.33 -12.31 -9.09
C SER A 32 13.18 -11.23 -10.16
N THR A 33 11.97 -10.68 -10.27
CA THR A 33 11.76 -9.46 -11.04
C THR A 33 12.64 -8.38 -10.43
N SER A 34 13.60 -7.88 -11.21
CA SER A 34 14.53 -6.84 -10.75
C SER A 34 13.77 -5.70 -10.07
N ALA A 35 14.27 -5.24 -8.92
CA ALA A 35 13.77 -4.05 -8.24
C ALA A 35 14.09 -2.74 -9.01
N LEU A 36 14.81 -2.83 -10.13
CA LEU A 36 15.12 -1.70 -10.97
C LEU A 36 13.89 -1.29 -11.80
N ILE A 37 13.74 0.03 -11.96
CA ILE A 37 12.73 0.61 -12.83
C ILE A 37 13.01 0.21 -14.27
N GLN A 38 12.01 -0.31 -14.97
CA GLN A 38 12.15 -0.70 -16.35
C GLN A 38 12.29 0.55 -17.24
N LYS A 39 13.15 0.46 -18.26
CA LYS A 39 13.40 1.58 -19.18
C LYS A 39 12.12 2.11 -19.86
N ASN A 40 11.13 1.25 -20.07
CA ASN A 40 9.88 1.57 -20.77
C ASN A 40 8.68 1.67 -19.82
N ASP A 41 8.91 1.91 -18.52
CA ASP A 41 7.83 2.11 -17.56
C ASP A 41 7.09 3.44 -17.85
N PRO A 42 5.81 3.40 -18.28
CA PRO A 42 5.08 4.59 -18.63
C PRO A 42 4.80 5.49 -17.41
N ALA A 43 4.60 4.92 -16.23
CA ALA A 43 4.33 5.68 -15.00
C ALA A 43 5.58 6.46 -14.58
N PHE A 44 6.75 5.83 -14.66
CA PHE A 44 8.02 6.51 -14.40
C PHE A 44 8.30 7.62 -15.43
N SER A 45 8.12 7.34 -16.72
CA SER A 45 8.33 8.33 -17.78
C SER A 45 7.43 9.55 -17.62
N GLU A 46 6.14 9.34 -17.31
CA GLU A 46 5.19 10.41 -17.06
C GLU A 46 5.56 11.23 -15.81
N ALA A 47 5.95 10.56 -14.72
CA ALA A 47 6.40 11.23 -13.50
C ALA A 47 7.64 12.11 -13.76
N GLN A 48 8.62 11.60 -14.52
CA GLN A 48 9.81 12.36 -14.89
C GLN A 48 9.46 13.59 -15.75
N GLN A 49 8.62 13.45 -16.77
CA GLN A 49 8.20 14.58 -17.61
C GLN A 49 7.48 15.67 -16.80
N ARG A 50 6.65 15.27 -15.82
CA ARG A 50 5.97 16.21 -14.92
C ARG A 50 6.97 16.93 -14.00
N LEU A 51 7.93 16.19 -13.43
CA LEU A 51 8.98 16.79 -12.60
C LEU A 51 9.82 17.80 -13.39
N GLU A 52 10.21 17.46 -14.62
CA GLU A 52 10.96 18.36 -15.50
C GLU A 52 10.16 19.62 -15.86
N ARG A 53 8.86 19.48 -16.11
CA ARG A 53 7.96 20.63 -16.36
C ARG A 53 7.86 21.53 -15.12
N THR A 54 7.65 20.92 -13.95
CA THR A 54 7.58 21.64 -12.67
C THR A 54 8.90 22.38 -12.41
N ALA A 55 10.05 21.73 -12.65
CA ALA A 55 11.36 22.33 -12.50
C ALA A 55 11.54 23.57 -13.38
N LYS A 56 11.09 23.53 -14.65
CA LYS A 56 11.12 24.69 -15.55
C LYS A 56 10.26 25.84 -15.01
N MET A 57 9.04 25.56 -14.53
CA MET A 57 8.18 26.59 -13.93
C MET A 57 8.81 27.22 -12.68
N VAL A 58 9.46 26.40 -11.84
CA VAL A 58 10.19 26.86 -10.65
C VAL A 58 11.40 27.73 -11.04
N ASP A 59 12.13 27.36 -12.10
CA ASP A 59 13.26 28.12 -12.62
C ASP A 59 12.83 29.51 -13.14
N GLU A 60 11.66 29.60 -13.78
CA GLU A 60 11.07 30.86 -14.27
C GLU A 60 10.71 31.82 -13.13
N LEU A 61 10.35 31.31 -11.95
CA LEU A 61 10.06 32.11 -10.76
C LEU A 61 11.33 32.69 -10.10
N LYS A 62 12.53 32.30 -10.55
CA LYS A 62 13.84 32.79 -10.09
C LYS A 62 14.02 32.72 -8.57
N SER A 63 13.47 31.68 -7.94
CA SER A 63 13.56 31.49 -6.48
C SER A 63 15.00 31.22 -6.04
N PRO A 64 15.41 31.64 -4.82
CA PRO A 64 16.71 31.32 -4.26
C PRO A 64 17.01 29.81 -4.27
N SER A 65 18.28 29.45 -4.49
CA SER A 65 18.70 28.03 -4.62
C SER A 65 18.25 27.12 -3.48
N PRO A 66 18.28 27.54 -2.19
CA PRO A 66 17.80 26.69 -1.09
C PRO A 66 16.31 26.39 -1.16
N GLU A 67 15.48 27.39 -1.45
CA GLU A 67 14.02 27.25 -1.56
C GLU A 67 13.67 26.33 -2.73
N ARG A 68 14.30 26.57 -3.88
CA ARG A 68 14.16 25.74 -5.08
C ARG A 68 14.51 24.27 -4.81
N THR A 69 15.63 24.02 -4.14
CA THR A 69 16.10 22.66 -3.87
C THR A 69 15.12 21.92 -2.98
N LEU A 70 14.66 22.57 -1.91
CA LEU A 70 13.71 21.98 -0.98
C LEU A 70 12.35 21.69 -1.66
N PHE A 71 11.88 22.60 -2.50
CA PHE A 71 10.66 22.40 -3.29
C PHE A 71 10.79 21.21 -4.26
N LEU A 72 11.88 21.12 -5.02
CA LEU A 72 12.07 20.04 -6.00
C LEU A 72 12.34 18.69 -5.34
N GLN A 73 12.93 18.68 -4.14
CA GLN A 73 13.06 17.48 -3.33
C GLN A 73 11.69 16.98 -2.85
N ALA A 74 10.81 17.89 -2.42
CA ALA A 74 9.43 17.53 -2.07
C ALA A 74 8.65 17.02 -3.29
N GLU A 75 8.80 17.68 -4.43
CA GLU A 75 8.18 17.27 -5.70
C GLU A 75 8.66 15.87 -6.12
N SER A 76 9.95 15.55 -5.97
CA SER A 76 10.46 14.22 -6.33
C SER A 76 9.88 13.10 -5.47
N PHE A 77 9.68 13.34 -4.17
CA PHE A 77 8.93 12.42 -3.30
C PHE A 77 7.47 12.30 -3.75
N TYR A 78 6.79 13.42 -3.98
CA TYR A 78 5.38 13.40 -4.36
C TYR A 78 5.12 12.72 -5.72
N ARG A 79 6.06 12.85 -6.66
CA ARG A 79 6.01 12.22 -7.98
C ARG A 79 6.62 10.82 -8.00
N TYR A 80 7.11 10.31 -6.88
CA TYR A 80 7.62 8.94 -6.77
C TYR A 80 6.50 7.92 -6.97
N ARG A 81 6.24 7.57 -8.24
CA ARG A 81 5.19 6.64 -8.68
C ARG A 81 5.82 5.42 -9.33
N TYR A 82 6.47 4.60 -8.52
CA TYR A 82 6.91 3.27 -8.97
C TYR A 82 5.72 2.32 -8.95
N GLU A 83 5.30 1.81 -10.11
CA GLU A 83 4.34 0.70 -10.18
C GLU A 83 5.10 -0.63 -10.13
N PRO A 84 5.03 -1.35 -9.00
CA PRO A 84 5.72 -2.63 -8.89
C PRO A 84 5.13 -3.62 -9.88
N PRO A 85 5.95 -4.53 -10.42
CA PRO A 85 5.49 -5.51 -11.38
C PRO A 85 4.34 -6.34 -10.80
N PRO A 86 3.36 -6.75 -11.64
CA PRO A 86 2.23 -7.54 -11.20
C PRO A 86 2.72 -8.82 -10.50
N ARG A 87 2.26 -9.00 -9.27
CA ARG A 87 2.62 -10.11 -8.39
C ARG A 87 1.88 -11.39 -8.82
N GLY A 88 2.62 -12.50 -8.97
CA GLY A 88 2.02 -13.83 -9.14
C GLY A 88 1.48 -14.40 -7.83
N ALA A 89 0.63 -15.43 -7.88
CA ALA A 89 0.04 -16.06 -6.70
C ALA A 89 1.09 -16.53 -5.65
N ALA A 90 2.30 -16.88 -6.10
CA ALA A 90 3.40 -17.30 -5.25
C ALA A 90 3.87 -16.22 -4.26
N SER A 91 3.83 -14.93 -4.63
CA SER A 91 4.26 -13.87 -3.71
C SER A 91 3.30 -13.67 -2.55
N TYR A 92 1.99 -13.88 -2.77
CA TYR A 92 0.98 -13.84 -1.71
C TYR A 92 1.12 -15.00 -0.74
N ILE A 93 1.49 -16.19 -1.24
CA ILE A 93 1.77 -17.36 -0.39
C ILE A 93 3.04 -17.11 0.43
N ALA A 94 4.07 -16.52 -0.16
CA ALA A 94 5.32 -16.23 0.53
C ALA A 94 5.15 -15.11 1.59
N GLU A 95 4.32 -14.11 1.31
CA GLU A 95 3.84 -13.10 2.28
C GLU A 95 3.08 -13.77 3.44
N GLY A 96 2.19 -14.71 3.12
CA GLY A 96 1.51 -15.54 4.11
C GLY A 96 2.49 -16.28 5.02
N ALA A 97 3.45 -16.98 4.44
CA ALA A 97 4.47 -17.70 5.19
C ALA A 97 5.33 -16.76 6.07
N ALA A 98 5.66 -15.57 5.57
CA ALA A 98 6.45 -14.58 6.30
C ALA A 98 5.76 -14.02 7.55
N ALA A 99 4.44 -13.82 7.53
CA ALA A 99 3.76 -13.24 8.70
C ALA A 99 3.34 -14.28 9.76
N ILE A 100 3.23 -15.58 9.43
CA ILE A 100 3.02 -16.66 10.44
C ILE A 100 4.32 -16.93 11.16
N THR A 101 5.42 -16.83 10.42
CA THR A 101 6.68 -17.40 10.82
C THR A 101 7.67 -16.25 10.92
N ASP A 102 8.12 -15.90 12.14
CA ASP A 102 9.26 -15.00 12.41
C ASP A 102 10.59 -15.61 11.89
N PHE A 103 10.54 -16.32 10.76
CA PHE A 103 11.68 -17.02 10.20
C PHE A 103 12.53 -16.00 9.45
N PRO A 104 13.81 -15.86 9.82
CA PRO A 104 14.73 -14.92 9.19
C PRO A 104 14.82 -15.05 7.66
N GLY A 105 14.53 -16.24 7.11
CA GLY A 105 14.50 -16.47 5.66
C GLY A 105 13.45 -15.63 4.91
N PHE A 106 12.32 -15.30 5.53
CA PHE A 106 11.26 -14.52 4.91
C PHE A 106 11.38 -13.00 5.12
N GLN A 107 12.29 -12.55 5.98
CA GLN A 107 12.60 -11.12 6.13
C GLN A 107 13.12 -10.49 4.83
N SER A 108 13.78 -11.28 3.97
CA SER A 108 14.20 -10.82 2.64
C SER A 108 13.01 -10.46 1.72
N LEU A 109 11.86 -11.14 1.90
CA LEU A 109 10.61 -10.81 1.20
C LEU A 109 9.94 -9.58 1.80
N ALA A 110 10.07 -9.39 3.13
CA ALA A 110 9.67 -8.16 3.81
C ALA A 110 10.37 -6.93 3.21
N GLY A 111 11.63 -7.04 2.78
CA GLY A 111 12.35 -5.95 2.10
C GLY A 111 11.72 -5.48 0.78
N SER A 112 10.89 -6.30 0.11
CA SER A 112 10.11 -5.84 -1.04
C SER A 112 8.94 -4.94 -0.63
N PHE A 113 8.46 -5.04 0.62
CA PHE A 113 7.47 -4.13 1.18
C PHE A 113 8.07 -2.76 1.47
N ASP A 114 9.38 -2.63 1.67
CA ASP A 114 10.03 -1.34 1.91
C ASP A 114 9.78 -0.36 0.75
N LEU A 115 9.77 -0.83 -0.50
CA LEU A 115 9.49 0.02 -1.67
C LEU A 115 8.02 0.47 -1.74
N PHE A 116 7.10 -0.39 -1.33
CA PHE A 116 5.68 -0.06 -1.26
C PHE A 116 5.39 0.91 -0.12
N ASP A 117 5.94 0.65 1.07
CA ASP A 117 5.85 1.54 2.22
C ASP A 117 6.45 2.90 1.87
N LEU A 118 7.60 2.93 1.18
CA LEU A 118 8.19 4.17 0.67
C LEU A 118 7.21 4.91 -0.24
N ARG A 119 6.58 4.24 -1.23
CA ARG A 119 5.59 4.88 -2.10
C ARG A 119 4.41 5.44 -1.31
N TYR A 120 3.88 4.71 -0.32
CA TYR A 120 2.70 5.16 0.44
C TYR A 120 2.99 6.24 1.47
N ARG A 121 4.26 6.35 1.90
CA ARG A 121 4.75 7.41 2.79
C ARG A 121 5.36 8.59 2.05
N ALA A 122 5.66 8.46 0.76
CA ALA A 122 6.21 9.56 -0.02
C ALA A 122 5.38 10.87 0.03
N PRO A 123 4.02 10.83 0.06
CA PRO A 123 3.23 12.03 0.30
C PRO A 123 3.49 12.68 1.66
N ASP A 124 3.73 11.89 2.71
CA ASP A 124 4.05 12.41 4.05
C ASP A 124 5.39 13.15 4.02
N SER A 125 6.40 12.59 3.36
CA SER A 125 7.72 13.23 3.19
C SER A 125 7.63 14.51 2.34
N ALA A 126 6.86 14.48 1.25
CA ALA A 126 6.64 15.67 0.41
C ALA A 126 5.97 16.79 1.20
N VAL A 127 4.91 16.48 1.95
CA VAL A 127 4.22 17.45 2.82
C VAL A 127 5.18 17.98 3.88
N GLN A 128 5.97 17.13 4.54
CA GLN A 128 6.94 17.57 5.53
C GLN A 128 7.93 18.61 4.96
N LEU A 129 8.45 18.39 3.74
CA LEU A 129 9.40 19.30 3.11
C LEU A 129 8.75 20.61 2.65
N TRP A 130 7.55 20.54 2.07
CA TRP A 130 6.79 21.73 1.66
C TRP A 130 6.31 22.59 2.85
N GLU A 131 5.85 21.96 3.92
CA GLU A 131 5.54 22.65 5.18
C GLU A 131 6.79 23.32 5.77
N SER A 132 7.92 22.61 5.75
CA SER A 132 9.20 23.17 6.18
C SER A 132 9.59 24.37 5.32
N LEU A 133 9.39 24.31 4.00
CA LEU A 133 9.66 25.41 3.08
C LEU A 133 8.84 26.65 3.46
N LEU A 134 7.53 26.50 3.69
CA LEU A 134 6.66 27.63 4.07
C LEU A 134 6.99 28.18 5.46
N THR A 135 7.47 27.33 6.37
CA THR A 135 7.86 27.73 7.73
C THR A 135 9.16 28.53 7.74
N HIS A 136 10.18 28.06 7.01
CA HIS A 136 11.49 28.72 6.97
C HIS A 136 11.50 29.95 6.06
N TYR A 137 10.67 29.94 5.00
CA TYR A 137 10.63 30.98 3.97
C TYR A 137 9.18 31.47 3.73
N PRO A 138 8.56 32.16 4.70
CA PRO A 138 7.15 32.54 4.61
C PRO A 138 6.81 33.51 3.46
N GLN A 139 7.82 34.23 2.94
CA GLN A 139 7.69 35.15 1.81
C GLN A 139 8.24 34.59 0.48
N THR A 140 8.44 33.27 0.40
CA THR A 140 8.94 32.62 -0.83
C THR A 140 8.04 32.86 -2.04
N THR A 141 8.64 33.10 -3.20
CA THR A 141 7.92 33.19 -4.47
C THR A 141 7.27 31.86 -4.87
N LEU A 142 7.69 30.74 -4.27
CA LEU A 142 7.13 29.41 -4.48
C LEU A 142 5.86 29.15 -3.66
N LYS A 143 5.49 30.05 -2.74
CA LYS A 143 4.34 29.85 -1.84
C LYS A 143 3.07 29.38 -2.59
N PRO A 144 2.63 30.01 -3.69
CA PRO A 144 1.43 29.54 -4.38
C PRO A 144 1.56 28.14 -5.01
N PHE A 145 2.73 27.78 -5.55
CA PHE A 145 2.98 26.42 -6.05
C PHE A 145 2.96 25.40 -4.91
N THR A 146 3.61 25.73 -3.80
CA THR A 146 3.67 24.88 -2.60
C THR A 146 2.31 24.66 -2.00
N LEU A 147 1.48 25.70 -1.85
CA LEU A 147 0.12 25.56 -1.32
C LEU A 147 -0.78 24.73 -2.24
N TYR A 148 -0.66 24.93 -3.56
CA TYR A 148 -1.38 24.10 -4.53
C TYR A 148 -1.00 22.62 -4.40
N ARG A 149 0.31 22.33 -4.28
CA ARG A 149 0.84 20.97 -4.09
C ARG A 149 0.42 20.34 -2.77
N LEU A 150 0.50 21.09 -1.69
CA LEU A 150 0.05 20.64 -0.37
C LEU A 150 -1.43 20.23 -0.39
N GLY A 151 -2.29 21.00 -1.06
CA GLY A 151 -3.72 20.67 -1.14
C GLY A 151 -4.00 19.30 -1.75
N TRP A 152 -3.23 18.90 -2.76
CA TRP A 152 -3.30 17.55 -3.33
C TRP A 152 -2.64 16.50 -2.45
N ALA A 153 -1.45 16.77 -1.92
CA ALA A 153 -0.67 15.79 -1.17
C ALA A 153 -1.33 15.40 0.16
N TYR A 154 -1.95 16.35 0.87
CA TYR A 154 -2.67 16.10 2.12
C TYR A 154 -3.83 15.10 1.97
N ARG A 155 -4.36 14.88 0.77
CA ARG A 155 -5.41 13.87 0.53
C ARG A 155 -4.90 12.44 0.75
N SER A 156 -3.60 12.23 0.56
CA SER A 156 -2.92 10.93 0.66
C SER A 156 -2.05 10.79 1.91
N VAL A 157 -2.04 11.79 2.78
CA VAL A 157 -1.24 11.79 4.02
C VAL A 157 -1.79 10.79 5.03
N GLY A 158 -0.88 10.07 5.69
CA GLY A 158 -1.15 9.21 6.86
C GLY A 158 -0.44 9.68 8.13
N ALA A 159 0.56 10.56 8.02
CA ALA A 159 1.32 11.06 9.16
C ALA A 159 0.45 11.91 10.12
N LYS A 160 0.74 11.75 11.42
CA LYS A 160 0.15 12.57 12.49
C LYS A 160 1.07 13.75 12.81
N GLY A 161 0.50 14.82 13.35
CA GLY A 161 1.28 15.98 13.82
C GLY A 161 1.67 16.97 12.72
N LEU A 162 1.14 16.82 11.50
CA LEU A 162 1.32 17.80 10.45
C LEU A 162 0.50 19.08 10.73
N PRO A 163 0.97 20.26 10.28
CA PRO A 163 0.36 21.54 10.65
C PRO A 163 -1.10 21.69 10.21
N ARG A 164 -1.47 21.15 9.03
CA ARG A 164 -2.83 21.27 8.49
C ARG A 164 -3.65 20.01 8.79
N GLN A 165 -4.91 20.22 9.16
CA GLN A 165 -5.85 19.15 9.53
C GLN A 165 -6.71 18.66 8.36
N SER A 166 -6.77 19.43 7.27
CA SER A 166 -7.56 19.12 6.08
C SER A 166 -6.76 19.44 4.82
N PRO A 167 -6.90 18.63 3.74
CA PRO A 167 -6.31 18.96 2.44
C PRO A 167 -6.77 20.31 1.90
N ASP A 168 -8.02 20.69 2.17
CA ASP A 168 -8.59 21.92 1.64
C ASP A 168 -7.99 23.18 2.27
N THR A 169 -7.39 23.07 3.46
CA THR A 169 -6.79 24.23 4.15
C THR A 169 -5.67 24.88 3.33
N ALA A 170 -4.87 24.09 2.60
CA ALA A 170 -3.80 24.64 1.76
C ALA A 170 -4.38 25.33 0.50
N PHE A 171 -5.43 24.76 -0.10
CA PHE A 171 -6.15 25.40 -1.19
C PHE A 171 -6.84 26.70 -0.75
N ASP A 172 -7.47 26.70 0.42
CA ASP A 172 -8.12 27.87 1.01
C ASP A 172 -7.14 29.02 1.24
N GLU A 173 -5.94 28.70 1.74
CA GLU A 173 -4.88 29.70 1.92
C GLU A 173 -4.42 30.28 0.57
N LEU A 174 -4.24 29.44 -0.46
CA LEU A 174 -3.89 29.89 -1.80
C LEU A 174 -4.96 30.81 -2.41
N ILE A 175 -6.23 30.41 -2.31
CA ILE A 175 -7.36 31.19 -2.82
C ILE A 175 -7.48 32.52 -2.10
N LYS A 176 -7.28 32.53 -0.77
CA LYS A 176 -7.33 33.74 0.05
C LYS A 176 -6.17 34.70 -0.26
N ASP A 177 -4.95 34.19 -0.35
CA ASP A 177 -3.76 35.02 -0.49
C ASP A 177 -3.58 35.54 -1.93
N GLN A 178 -4.04 34.79 -2.93
CA GLN A 178 -3.87 35.14 -4.35
C GLN A 178 -5.13 34.87 -5.19
N PRO A 179 -6.27 35.52 -4.89
CA PRO A 179 -7.57 35.21 -5.49
C PRO A 179 -7.62 35.42 -7.02
N ALA A 180 -6.78 36.32 -7.55
CA ALA A 180 -6.72 36.61 -8.99
C ALA A 180 -5.75 35.69 -9.77
N SER A 181 -5.05 34.77 -9.10
CA SER A 181 -4.09 33.88 -9.76
C SER A 181 -4.79 32.71 -10.47
N THR A 182 -4.21 32.23 -11.57
CA THR A 182 -4.67 31.00 -12.25
C THR A 182 -4.63 29.80 -11.30
N LEU A 183 -3.66 29.75 -10.38
CA LEU A 183 -3.55 28.69 -9.38
C LEU A 183 -4.70 28.72 -8.37
N ALA A 184 -5.23 29.88 -7.99
CA ALA A 184 -6.40 29.97 -7.14
C ALA A 184 -7.67 29.44 -7.83
N ALA A 185 -7.86 29.72 -9.12
CA ALA A 185 -8.94 29.12 -9.90
C ALA A 185 -8.81 27.59 -9.97
N LEU A 186 -7.61 27.08 -10.29
CA LEU A 186 -7.32 25.64 -10.29
C LEU A 186 -7.52 25.00 -8.90
N ALA A 187 -7.16 25.70 -7.82
CA ALA A 187 -7.37 25.23 -6.45
C ALA A 187 -8.86 25.13 -6.11
N GLN A 188 -9.65 26.12 -6.52
CA GLN A 188 -11.10 26.12 -6.32
C GLN A 188 -11.75 24.92 -7.04
N GLU A 189 -11.32 24.62 -8.26
CA GLU A 189 -11.80 23.45 -9.00
C GLU A 189 -11.30 22.15 -8.37
N ALA A 190 -10.02 22.07 -7.99
CA ALA A 190 -9.43 20.89 -7.36
C ALA A 190 -10.15 20.49 -6.07
N LYS A 191 -10.63 21.45 -5.28
CA LYS A 191 -11.45 21.18 -4.07
C LYS A 191 -12.73 20.39 -4.35
N THR A 192 -13.28 20.49 -5.56
CA THR A 192 -14.49 19.74 -5.95
C THR A 192 -14.20 18.30 -6.34
N VAL A 193 -12.93 17.95 -6.57
CA VAL A 193 -12.53 16.61 -6.98
C VAL A 193 -12.70 15.63 -5.81
N PRO A 194 -13.45 14.52 -5.99
CA PRO A 194 -13.68 13.56 -4.93
C PRO A 194 -12.39 12.83 -4.55
N TRP A 195 -12.20 12.62 -3.27
CA TRP A 195 -11.02 11.95 -2.72
C TRP A 195 -11.42 10.97 -1.60
N LYS A 196 -10.48 10.10 -1.23
CA LYS A 196 -10.63 9.10 -0.17
C LYS A 196 -9.61 9.36 0.92
N SER A 197 -9.99 9.17 2.17
CA SER A 197 -9.09 9.40 3.31
C SER A 197 -8.59 8.09 3.89
N LYS A 198 -7.29 8.05 4.27
CA LYS A 198 -6.69 6.90 4.98
C LYS A 198 -7.43 6.63 6.30
N LYS A 199 -7.84 7.67 7.03
CA LYS A 199 -8.60 7.54 8.29
C LYS A 199 -9.94 6.82 8.10
N THR A 200 -10.73 7.21 7.09
CA THR A 200 -12.01 6.55 6.80
C THR A 200 -11.78 5.13 6.32
N ALA A 201 -10.78 4.91 5.47
CA ALA A 201 -10.35 3.58 5.06
C ALA A 201 -10.00 2.69 6.25
N THR A 202 -9.15 3.15 7.19
CA THR A 202 -8.80 2.43 8.42
C THR A 202 -10.04 2.06 9.23
N ALA A 203 -10.96 3.00 9.43
CA ALA A 203 -12.19 2.73 10.16
C ALA A 203 -13.07 1.68 9.47
N ARG A 204 -13.11 1.69 8.12
CA ARG A 204 -13.84 0.67 7.34
C ARG A 204 -13.13 -0.68 7.36
N SER A 205 -11.80 -0.72 7.41
CA SER A 205 -11.03 -1.96 7.48
C SER A 205 -11.14 -2.72 8.81
N LEU A 206 -11.80 -2.14 9.83
CA LEU A 206 -12.17 -2.89 11.05
C LEU A 206 -13.06 -4.10 10.75
N THR A 207 -13.81 -4.05 9.65
CA THR A 207 -14.54 -5.20 9.12
C THR A 207 -13.86 -5.63 7.82
N PRO A 208 -13.37 -6.88 7.73
CA PRO A 208 -12.74 -7.37 6.52
C PRO A 208 -13.60 -7.15 5.27
N GLY A 209 -12.97 -6.64 4.21
CA GLY A 209 -13.62 -6.35 2.93
C GLY A 209 -14.30 -4.97 2.81
N LEU A 210 -14.76 -4.33 3.90
CA LEU A 210 -15.46 -3.04 3.78
C LEU A 210 -14.54 -1.89 3.35
N GLY A 211 -13.25 -1.94 3.71
CA GLY A 211 -12.27 -0.98 3.24
C GLY A 211 -12.06 -1.07 1.73
N GLN A 212 -12.03 -2.27 1.15
CA GLN A 212 -11.89 -2.49 -0.30
C GLN A 212 -13.10 -1.92 -1.05
N MET A 213 -14.31 -2.16 -0.52
CA MET A 213 -15.51 -1.56 -1.09
C MET A 213 -15.46 -0.03 -1.06
N TYR A 214 -14.90 0.55 0.00
CA TYR A 214 -14.75 2.01 0.13
C TYR A 214 -13.85 2.62 -0.95
N VAL A 215 -12.75 1.94 -1.32
CA VAL A 215 -11.83 2.37 -2.39
C VAL A 215 -12.29 1.97 -3.80
N GLY A 216 -13.49 1.39 -3.94
CA GLY A 216 -14.11 1.03 -5.21
C GLY A 216 -13.83 -0.41 -5.69
N GLU A 217 -13.16 -1.22 -4.88
CA GLU A 217 -12.87 -2.63 -5.19
C GLU A 217 -13.93 -3.58 -4.61
N THR A 218 -15.19 -3.37 -4.99
CA THR A 218 -16.34 -4.09 -4.38
C THR A 218 -16.21 -5.61 -4.47
N ARG A 219 -15.74 -6.15 -5.61
CA ARG A 219 -15.56 -7.60 -5.79
C ARG A 219 -14.52 -8.16 -4.82
N ASN A 220 -13.36 -7.51 -4.70
CA ASN A 220 -12.30 -7.94 -3.77
C ASN A 220 -12.80 -7.83 -2.32
N GLY A 221 -13.55 -6.77 -2.00
CA GLY A 221 -14.17 -6.60 -0.70
C GLY A 221 -15.16 -7.71 -0.34
N LEU A 222 -16.02 -8.13 -1.27
CA LEU A 222 -16.96 -9.24 -1.04
C LEU A 222 -16.25 -10.57 -0.83
N ILE A 223 -15.17 -10.83 -1.58
CA ILE A 223 -14.36 -12.04 -1.42
C ILE A 223 -13.73 -12.08 -0.02
N ARG A 224 -13.05 -10.99 0.39
CA ARG A 224 -12.41 -10.90 1.72
C ARG A 224 -13.42 -11.04 2.85
N LEU A 225 -14.58 -10.38 2.74
CA LEU A 225 -15.66 -10.56 3.71
C LEU A 225 -16.13 -12.01 3.81
N GLY A 226 -16.25 -12.72 2.68
CA GLY A 226 -16.59 -14.14 2.66
C GLY A 226 -15.54 -15.02 3.34
N VAL A 227 -14.25 -14.76 3.08
CA VAL A 227 -13.13 -15.46 3.75
C VAL A 227 -13.17 -15.22 5.26
N ALA A 228 -13.36 -13.98 5.70
CA ALA A 228 -13.44 -13.65 7.11
C ALA A 228 -14.61 -14.32 7.83
N ILE A 229 -15.80 -14.38 7.20
CA ILE A 229 -16.96 -15.09 7.75
C ILE A 229 -16.66 -16.59 7.88
N ALA A 230 -16.10 -17.21 6.84
CA ALA A 230 -15.76 -18.63 6.88
C ALA A 230 -14.72 -18.94 7.98
N ALA A 231 -13.70 -18.09 8.11
CA ALA A 231 -12.66 -18.24 9.13
C ALA A 231 -13.22 -18.00 10.55
N LEU A 232 -14.13 -17.04 10.73
CA LEU A 232 -14.83 -16.82 12.00
C LEU A 232 -15.66 -18.04 12.39
N VAL A 233 -16.40 -18.64 11.45
CA VAL A 233 -17.14 -19.89 11.68
C VAL A 233 -16.19 -21.02 12.09
N ALA A 234 -15.04 -21.13 11.44
CA ALA A 234 -14.00 -22.11 11.77
C ALA A 234 -13.41 -21.92 13.18
N VAL A 235 -13.49 -20.73 13.77
CA VAL A 235 -13.09 -20.46 15.16
C VAL A 235 -14.24 -20.71 16.14
N VAL A 236 -15.41 -20.16 15.85
CA VAL A 236 -16.56 -20.17 16.77
C VAL A 236 -17.13 -21.57 16.95
N VAL A 237 -17.22 -22.36 15.88
CA VAL A 237 -17.80 -23.71 15.94
C VAL A 237 -16.99 -24.62 16.87
N PRO A 238 -15.65 -24.77 16.73
CA PRO A 238 -14.85 -25.55 17.68
C PRO A 238 -14.96 -25.09 19.14
N ILE A 239 -14.98 -23.78 19.38
CA ILE A 239 -15.12 -23.23 20.74
C ILE A 239 -16.49 -23.59 21.32
N TYR A 240 -17.54 -23.42 20.53
CA TYR A 240 -18.90 -23.76 20.94
C TYR A 240 -19.05 -25.26 21.24
N THR A 241 -18.54 -26.12 20.36
CA THR A 241 -18.57 -27.58 20.56
C THR A 241 -17.78 -27.99 21.81
N ALA A 242 -16.60 -27.40 22.05
CA ALA A 242 -15.82 -27.68 23.25
C ALA A 242 -16.52 -27.23 24.53
N ALA A 243 -17.24 -26.10 24.49
CA ALA A 243 -17.98 -25.58 25.64
C ALA A 243 -19.24 -26.40 25.99
N HIS A 244 -19.82 -27.11 25.02
CA HIS A 244 -21.09 -27.85 25.20
C HIS A 244 -20.95 -29.38 25.12
N GLY A 245 -19.78 -29.90 24.74
CA GLY A 245 -19.55 -31.32 24.43
C GLY A 245 -19.52 -32.29 25.62
N GLY A 246 -19.53 -31.81 26.87
CA GLY A 246 -19.36 -32.66 28.06
C GLY A 246 -17.92 -33.16 28.25
N ASP A 247 -17.64 -33.76 29.42
CA ASP A 247 -16.29 -34.03 29.98
C ASP A 247 -15.36 -34.98 29.18
N GLU A 248 -15.71 -35.38 27.96
CA GLU A 248 -14.93 -36.33 27.14
C GLU A 248 -14.05 -35.67 26.07
N LEU A 249 -13.38 -34.57 26.41
CA LEU A 249 -12.35 -34.01 25.53
C LEU A 249 -11.15 -34.96 25.49
N THR A 250 -10.93 -35.63 24.37
CA THR A 250 -9.79 -36.52 24.14
C THR A 250 -8.95 -36.04 22.97
N TRP A 251 -7.62 -36.05 23.15
CA TRP A 251 -6.65 -35.56 22.15
C TRP A 251 -6.85 -36.17 20.75
N ASN A 252 -7.23 -37.45 20.67
CA ASN A 252 -7.43 -38.13 19.39
C ASN A 252 -8.71 -37.73 18.65
N HIS A 253 -9.73 -37.23 19.36
CA HIS A 253 -11.00 -36.82 18.77
C HIS A 253 -11.04 -35.31 18.47
N ASP A 254 -10.43 -34.49 19.34
CA ASP A 254 -10.59 -33.03 19.29
C ASP A 254 -9.48 -32.30 18.53
N TRP A 255 -8.38 -32.98 18.22
CA TRP A 255 -7.30 -32.39 17.43
C TRP A 255 -7.78 -31.74 16.11
N PRO A 256 -8.71 -32.32 15.32
CA PRO A 256 -9.25 -31.66 14.14
C PRO A 256 -10.02 -30.37 14.45
N LEU A 257 -10.76 -30.31 15.55
CA LEU A 257 -11.49 -29.11 15.97
C LEU A 257 -10.50 -28.01 16.39
N LEU A 258 -9.50 -28.36 17.18
CA LEU A 258 -8.43 -27.44 17.58
C LEU A 258 -7.65 -26.94 16.36
N ALA A 259 -7.25 -27.84 15.46
CA ALA A 259 -6.55 -27.49 14.23
C ALA A 259 -7.40 -26.56 13.33
N THR A 260 -8.71 -26.79 13.25
CA THR A 260 -9.64 -25.93 12.50
C THR A 260 -9.76 -24.55 13.14
N GLY A 261 -9.90 -24.48 14.47
CA GLY A 261 -9.94 -23.21 15.20
C GLY A 261 -8.66 -22.40 15.06
N VAL A 262 -7.49 -23.04 15.22
CA VAL A 262 -6.19 -22.39 15.01
C VAL A 262 -6.04 -21.95 13.56
N GLY A 263 -6.43 -22.79 12.60
CA GLY A 263 -6.42 -22.43 11.17
C GLY A 263 -7.30 -21.22 10.86
N GLY A 264 -8.50 -21.15 11.45
CA GLY A 264 -9.40 -19.99 11.32
C GLY A 264 -8.80 -18.70 11.88
N LEU A 265 -8.17 -18.75 13.05
CA LEU A 265 -7.48 -17.60 13.64
C LEU A 265 -6.31 -17.11 12.77
N ILE A 266 -5.52 -18.04 12.24
CA ILE A 266 -4.41 -17.74 11.33
C ILE A 266 -4.97 -17.00 10.10
N VAL A 267 -5.99 -17.57 9.43
CA VAL A 267 -6.61 -16.95 8.24
C VAL A 267 -7.16 -15.56 8.54
N LEU A 268 -7.84 -15.36 9.67
CA LEU A 268 -8.34 -14.04 10.08
C LEU A 268 -7.22 -13.02 10.24
N SER A 269 -6.09 -13.41 10.84
CA SER A 269 -4.94 -12.51 11.02
C SER A 269 -4.35 -12.05 9.68
N PHE A 270 -4.18 -12.97 8.72
CA PHE A 270 -3.72 -12.61 7.37
C PHE A 270 -4.69 -11.76 6.60
N ASP A 271 -5.95 -12.18 6.59
CA ASP A 271 -6.96 -11.46 5.82
C ASP A 271 -7.09 -10.04 6.37
N TYR A 272 -7.02 -9.84 7.69
CA TYR A 272 -7.03 -8.52 8.29
C TYR A 272 -5.82 -7.67 7.87
N THR A 273 -4.59 -8.16 8.05
CA THR A 273 -3.37 -7.39 7.74
C THR A 273 -3.27 -7.06 6.25
N SER A 274 -3.43 -8.07 5.39
CA SER A 274 -3.41 -7.87 3.94
C SER A 274 -4.58 -6.99 3.47
N SER A 275 -5.76 -7.08 4.12
CA SER A 275 -6.88 -6.21 3.81
C SER A 275 -6.55 -4.77 4.13
N TYR A 276 -5.93 -4.54 5.29
CA TYR A 276 -5.58 -3.21 5.74
C TYR A 276 -4.60 -2.55 4.77
N GLU A 277 -3.51 -3.24 4.41
CA GLU A 277 -2.49 -2.74 3.49
C GLU A 277 -3.06 -2.44 2.10
N ASP A 278 -3.88 -3.36 1.56
CA ASP A 278 -4.55 -3.18 0.28
C ASP A 278 -5.43 -1.94 0.24
N VAL A 279 -6.12 -1.65 1.33
CA VAL A 279 -6.99 -0.48 1.43
C VAL A 279 -6.18 0.81 1.52
N MET A 280 -5.08 0.82 2.29
CA MET A 280 -4.19 1.98 2.36
C MET A 280 -3.61 2.29 0.97
N ARG A 281 -3.20 1.26 0.24
CA ARG A 281 -2.80 1.36 -1.17
C ARG A 281 -3.92 1.92 -2.04
N GLY A 282 -5.11 1.35 -1.93
CA GLY A 282 -6.27 1.73 -2.74
C GLY A 282 -6.66 3.20 -2.56
N VAL A 283 -6.50 3.76 -1.34
CA VAL A 283 -6.71 5.20 -1.09
C VAL A 283 -5.73 6.05 -1.88
N VAL A 284 -4.43 5.74 -1.80
CA VAL A 284 -3.39 6.49 -2.51
C VAL A 284 -3.62 6.43 -4.02
N GLN A 285 -3.85 5.22 -4.55
CA GLN A 285 -4.13 5.01 -5.98
C GLN A 285 -5.40 5.72 -6.45
N TRP A 286 -6.48 5.72 -5.64
CA TRP A 286 -7.70 6.46 -5.95
C TRP A 286 -7.41 7.95 -6.10
N ASN A 287 -6.71 8.54 -5.12
CA ASN A 287 -6.40 9.96 -5.12
C ASN A 287 -5.42 10.33 -6.26
N GLU A 288 -4.44 9.47 -6.55
CA GLU A 288 -3.52 9.64 -7.69
C GLU A 288 -4.26 9.64 -9.04
N ARG A 289 -5.24 8.74 -9.22
CA ARG A 289 -6.09 8.71 -10.41
C ARG A 289 -6.94 9.97 -10.52
N ALA A 290 -7.56 10.39 -9.42
CA ALA A 290 -8.38 11.60 -9.38
C ALA A 290 -7.55 12.86 -9.71
N GLU A 291 -6.33 12.98 -9.19
CA GLU A 291 -5.40 14.05 -9.56
C GLU A 291 -4.94 13.94 -11.02
N ALA A 292 -4.62 12.73 -11.50
CA ALA A 292 -4.19 12.52 -12.87
C ALA A 292 -5.30 12.88 -13.89
N ASP A 293 -6.55 12.53 -13.59
CA ASP A 293 -7.70 12.91 -14.40
C ASP A 293 -7.92 14.43 -14.37
N PHE A 294 -7.76 15.07 -13.21
CA PHE A 294 -7.79 16.53 -13.09
C PHE A 294 -6.69 17.20 -13.92
N ASN A 295 -5.45 16.68 -13.88
CA ASN A 295 -4.33 17.23 -14.65
C ASN A 295 -4.49 17.00 -16.16
N ARG A 296 -5.21 15.95 -16.57
CA ARG A 296 -5.54 15.70 -17.98
C ARG A 296 -6.47 16.77 -18.53
N THR A 297 -7.43 17.25 -17.72
CA THR A 297 -8.31 18.37 -18.10
C THR A 297 -7.64 19.73 -17.90
N HIS A 298 -6.62 19.82 -17.04
CA HIS A 298 -5.87 21.04 -16.74
C HIS A 298 -4.37 20.85 -16.99
N PRO A 299 -3.91 20.81 -18.26
CA PRO A 299 -2.50 20.53 -18.59
C PRO A 299 -1.52 21.61 -18.08
N MET A 300 -2.06 22.79 -17.74
CA MET A 300 -1.32 23.93 -17.17
C MET A 300 -1.21 23.88 -15.64
N ALA A 301 -1.90 22.95 -14.97
CA ALA A 301 -1.65 22.70 -13.56
C ALA A 301 -0.18 22.30 -13.39
N PRO A 302 0.51 22.85 -12.38
CA PRO A 302 1.90 22.51 -12.12
C PRO A 302 2.05 20.99 -11.94
#